data_AF-A0A4U9VKK2-F1
#
_entry.id   AF-A0A4U9VKK2-F1
#
_cell.length_a   1.000
_cell.length_b   1.000
_cell.length_c   1.000
_cell.angle_alpha   90.00
_cell.angle_beta   90.00
_cell.angle_gamma   90.00
#
_symmetry.space_group_name_H-M   'P 1'
#
loop_
_entity.id
_entity.type
_entity.pdbx_description
1 polymer ?
#
loop_
_entity_poly.entity_id
_entity_poly.type
_entity_poly.pdbx_seq_one_letter_code
_entity_poly.pdbx_strand_id
1 'polypeptide(L)'
;MDALVQIEAVVSHGDGTPPQAVEDRHGLIIKANNTANAPRCALSTQTVAFSHYNHLSAQLPVDPKTGEVVAGGVSAQAKQCLANIKAILTSINHAMDDVVKVNISLGNIADIAAVDEVLYQPSSPLAFLHAEPLAYRLYVKGR
;
A
#
# COMPACT_ATOMS: atom_id res chain seq x y z
N MET A 1 -8.64 10.14 -15.39
CA MET A 1 -8.64 8.78 -14.80
C MET A 1 -9.63 8.83 -13.67
N ASP A 2 -10.71 8.04 -13.73
CA ASP A 2 -11.86 8.14 -12.81
C ASP A 2 -11.61 7.48 -11.44
N ALA A 3 -10.36 7.57 -10.96
CA ALA A 3 -9.95 7.05 -9.67
C ALA A 3 -10.34 8.05 -8.56
N LEU A 4 -11.11 7.57 -7.59
CA LEU A 4 -11.61 8.29 -6.42
C LEU A 4 -10.73 8.08 -5.19
N VAL A 5 -9.93 7.02 -5.19
CA VAL A 5 -9.02 6.64 -4.09
C VAL A 5 -7.73 6.06 -4.64
N GLN A 6 -6.63 6.30 -3.92
CA GLN A 6 -5.39 5.55 -4.07
C GLN A 6 -4.81 5.27 -2.68
N ILE A 7 -4.10 4.14 -2.56
CA ILE A 7 -3.56 3.68 -1.28
C ILE A 7 -2.08 3.35 -1.43
N GLU A 8 -1.25 3.98 -0.61
CA GLU A 8 0.16 3.62 -0.42
C GLU A 8 0.29 2.82 0.88
N ALA A 9 1.25 1.90 0.92
CA ALA A 9 1.56 1.11 2.11
C ALA A 9 3.06 1.07 2.37
N VAL A 10 3.43 1.07 3.65
CA VAL A 10 4.78 0.78 4.13
C VAL A 10 4.73 -0.51 4.92
N VAL A 11 5.67 -1.39 4.63
CA VAL A 11 5.81 -2.70 5.25
C VAL A 11 7.12 -2.77 6.00
N SER A 12 7.11 -3.35 7.20
CA SER A 12 8.37 -3.70 7.86
C SER A 12 9.02 -4.85 7.10
N HIS A 13 10.22 -4.59 6.58
CA HIS A 13 11.05 -5.66 6.06
C HIS A 13 11.61 -6.40 7.28
N GLY A 14 11.07 -7.60 7.55
CA GLY A 14 11.26 -8.38 8.79
C GLY A 14 12.71 -8.69 9.18
N ASP A 15 13.67 -8.35 8.33
CA ASP A 15 15.09 -8.29 8.70
C ASP A 15 15.40 -6.93 9.34
N GLY A 16 14.90 -6.75 10.56
CA GLY A 16 15.48 -5.79 11.48
C GLY A 16 16.93 -6.19 11.75
N THR A 17 17.88 -5.71 10.95
CA THR A 17 19.27 -5.74 11.39
C THR A 17 19.35 -4.98 12.73
N PRO A 18 20.10 -5.48 13.73
CA PRO A 18 20.40 -4.73 14.95
C PRO A 18 20.82 -3.29 14.61
N PRO A 19 20.70 -2.30 15.52
CA PRO A 19 21.05 -0.91 15.24
C PRO A 19 22.31 -0.84 14.38
N GLN A 20 22.14 -0.46 13.12
CA GLN A 20 23.20 -0.58 12.13
C GLN A 20 24.38 0.23 12.65
N ALA A 21 25.56 -0.40 12.72
CA ALA A 21 26.76 0.36 12.99
C ALA A 21 26.87 1.44 11.90
N VAL A 22 27.50 2.57 12.21
CA VAL A 22 27.72 3.67 11.24
C VAL A 22 28.35 3.18 9.93
N GLU A 23 29.04 2.04 9.99
CA GLU A 23 29.75 1.35 8.92
C GLU A 23 28.83 0.50 8.00
N ASP A 24 27.67 0.04 8.50
CA ASP A 24 26.71 -0.78 7.73
C ASP A 24 25.91 0.04 6.69
N ARG A 25 25.94 1.37 6.81
CA ARG A 25 25.32 2.32 5.87
C ARG A 25 25.86 2.17 4.44
N HIS A 26 27.06 1.62 4.30
CA HIS A 26 27.72 1.40 3.00
C HIS A 26 27.24 0.12 2.29
N GLY A 27 26.43 -0.72 2.95
CA GLY A 27 25.89 -1.99 2.43
C GLY A 27 24.39 -1.99 2.19
N LEU A 28 23.73 -0.83 2.14
CA LEU A 28 22.28 -0.74 1.92
C LEU A 28 21.88 -1.33 0.57
N ILE A 29 21.29 -2.52 0.59
CA ILE A 29 20.73 -3.15 -0.60
C ILE A 29 19.40 -2.48 -0.92
N ILE A 30 19.32 -1.89 -2.10
CA ILE A 30 18.08 -1.39 -2.67
C ILE A 30 17.53 -2.46 -3.59
N LYS A 31 16.34 -3.00 -3.27
CA LYS A 31 15.69 -4.02 -4.09
C LYS A 31 14.34 -3.51 -4.59
N ALA A 32 14.29 -3.25 -5.89
CA ALA A 32 13.08 -2.87 -6.61
C ALA A 32 12.40 -4.14 -7.18
N ASN A 33 11.07 -4.22 -7.12
CA ASN A 33 10.33 -5.37 -7.66
C ASN A 33 9.01 -4.96 -8.31
N ASN A 34 8.61 -5.70 -9.35
CA ASN A 34 7.30 -5.59 -10.00
C ASN A 34 6.71 -6.97 -10.25
N THR A 35 5.42 -7.15 -9.97
CA THR A 35 4.61 -8.29 -10.38
C THR A 35 3.71 -7.95 -11.57
N ALA A 36 3.31 -8.96 -12.34
CA ALA A 36 2.31 -8.81 -13.40
C ALA A 36 0.88 -8.81 -12.84
N ASN A 37 0.71 -9.22 -11.58
CA ASN A 37 -0.60 -9.32 -10.91
C ASN A 37 -1.05 -8.00 -10.26
N ALA A 38 -0.35 -6.89 -10.54
CA ALA A 38 -0.71 -5.55 -10.13
C ALA A 38 -0.36 -4.56 -11.25
N PRO A 39 -1.03 -3.38 -11.33
CA PRO A 39 -0.76 -2.39 -12.36
C PRO A 39 0.71 -1.94 -12.36
N ARG A 40 1.30 -1.83 -13.56
CA ARG A 40 2.68 -1.37 -13.74
C ARG A 40 2.69 0.04 -14.31
N CYS A 41 3.73 0.80 -13.96
CA CYS A 41 3.99 2.13 -14.49
C CYS A 41 5.36 2.13 -15.16
N ALA A 42 5.50 2.85 -16.27
CA ALA A 42 6.80 3.03 -16.91
C ALA A 42 7.73 3.97 -16.11
N LEU A 43 7.14 4.84 -15.26
CA LEU A 43 7.84 5.88 -14.51
C LEU A 43 8.13 5.51 -13.06
N SER A 44 7.59 4.40 -12.56
CA SER A 44 7.77 3.97 -11.17
C SER A 44 7.74 2.47 -11.02
N THR A 45 8.37 1.97 -9.95
CA THR A 45 8.31 0.57 -9.55
C THR A 45 7.24 0.38 -8.48
N GLN A 46 6.58 -0.78 -8.47
CA GLN A 46 5.53 -1.09 -7.49
C GLN A 46 6.03 -1.07 -6.05
N THR A 47 7.26 -1.54 -5.81
CA THR A 47 7.82 -1.66 -4.48
C THR A 47 9.34 -1.52 -4.50
N VAL A 48 9.89 -0.82 -3.51
CA VAL A 48 11.33 -0.66 -3.30
C VAL A 48 11.65 -0.88 -1.83
N ALA A 49 12.40 -1.94 -1.54
CA ALA A 49 12.98 -2.17 -0.24
C ALA A 49 14.29 -1.40 -0.10
N PHE A 50 14.44 -0.68 1.01
CA PHE A 50 15.69 -0.09 1.45
C PHE A 50 15.79 -0.19 2.97
N SER A 51 16.88 -0.78 3.46
CA SER A 51 17.06 -1.07 4.89
C SER A 51 15.91 -1.93 5.45
N HIS A 52 15.22 -1.46 6.50
CA HIS A 52 14.21 -2.20 7.26
C HIS A 52 12.78 -1.99 6.77
N TYR A 53 12.61 -1.22 5.70
CA TYR A 53 11.29 -0.87 5.18
C TYR A 53 11.19 -1.21 3.72
N ASN A 54 9.99 -1.61 3.35
CA ASN A 54 9.61 -1.68 1.96
C ASN A 54 8.46 -0.72 1.70
N HIS A 55 8.71 0.22 0.78
CA HIS A 55 7.74 1.21 0.36
C HIS A 55 7.05 0.73 -0.91
N LEU A 56 5.73 0.64 -0.86
CA LEU A 56 4.92 0.36 -2.03
C LEU A 56 4.46 1.69 -2.64
N SER A 57 4.63 1.85 -3.94
CA SER A 57 4.04 2.98 -4.67
C SER A 57 2.52 3.01 -4.45
N ALA A 58 1.92 4.19 -4.52
CA ALA A 58 0.47 4.34 -4.41
C ALA A 58 -0.23 3.45 -5.45
N GLN A 59 -1.07 2.54 -4.96
CA GLN A 59 -1.85 1.66 -5.80
C GLN A 59 -3.15 2.35 -6.18
N LEU A 60 -3.35 2.45 -7.49
CA LEU A 60 -4.59 2.91 -8.10
C LEU A 60 -5.60 1.76 -8.20
N PRO A 61 -6.90 2.08 -8.32
CA PRO A 61 -7.98 1.09 -8.39
C PRO A 61 -8.12 0.52 -9.80
N VAL A 62 -7.00 0.12 -10.39
CA VAL A 62 -6.91 -0.42 -11.74
C VAL A 62 -6.88 -1.95 -11.68
N ASP A 63 -7.68 -2.61 -12.52
CA ASP A 63 -7.58 -4.06 -12.71
C ASP A 63 -6.33 -4.37 -13.54
N PRO A 64 -5.36 -5.16 -13.02
CA PRO A 64 -4.13 -5.48 -13.73
C PRO A 64 -4.34 -6.27 -15.03
N LYS A 65 -5.50 -6.92 -15.22
CA LYS A 65 -5.83 -7.68 -16.43
C LYS A 65 -6.33 -6.78 -17.56
N THR A 66 -7.15 -5.78 -17.23
CA THR A 66 -7.78 -4.90 -18.22
C THR A 66 -7.00 -3.59 -18.41
N GLY A 67 -6.27 -3.16 -17.38
CA GLY A 67 -5.62 -1.84 -17.35
C GLY A 67 -6.58 -0.68 -17.09
N GLU A 68 -7.85 -0.97 -16.76
CA GLU A 68 -8.90 0.03 -16.55
C GLU A 68 -9.21 0.22 -15.06
N VAL A 69 -9.70 1.41 -14.71
CA VAL A 69 -10.22 1.69 -13.36
C VAL A 69 -11.51 0.90 -13.14
N VAL A 70 -11.61 0.19 -12.02
CA VAL A 70 -12.81 -0.60 -11.71
C VAL A 70 -14.04 0.30 -11.49
N ALA A 71 -15.19 -0.14 -12.01
CA ALA A 71 -16.48 0.49 -11.75
C ALA A 71 -17.00 0.16 -10.33
N GLY A 72 -18.05 0.87 -9.89
CA GLY A 72 -18.71 0.61 -8.60
C GLY A 72 -18.36 1.58 -7.47
N GLY A 73 -17.75 2.72 -7.79
CA GLY A 73 -17.49 3.81 -6.84
C GLY A 73 -16.34 3.53 -5.86
N VAL A 74 -16.23 4.39 -4.85
CA VAL A 74 -15.04 4.47 -3.99
C VAL A 74 -14.77 3.17 -3.21
N SER A 75 -15.79 2.45 -2.75
CA SER A 75 -15.61 1.20 -2.02
C SER A 75 -15.10 0.07 -2.91
N ALA A 76 -15.59 -0.05 -4.15
CA ALA A 76 -15.07 -1.03 -5.11
C ALA A 76 -13.62 -0.71 -5.49
N GLN A 77 -13.33 0.58 -5.68
CA GLN A 77 -11.99 1.06 -5.98
C GLN A 77 -11.00 0.82 -4.81
N ALA A 78 -11.42 1.05 -3.56
CA ALA A 78 -10.61 0.76 -2.38
C ALA A 78 -10.27 -0.73 -2.28
N LYS A 79 -11.24 -1.62 -2.53
CA LYS A 79 -11.02 -3.07 -2.59
C LYS A 79 -9.99 -3.45 -3.66
N GLN A 80 -10.06 -2.83 -4.84
CA GLN A 80 -9.08 -3.07 -5.90
C GLN A 80 -7.68 -2.58 -5.51
N CYS A 81 -7.56 -1.42 -4.87
CA CYS A 81 -6.28 -0.93 -4.35
C CYS A 81 -5.65 -1.94 -3.38
N LEU A 82 -6.44 -2.45 -2.42
CA LEU A 82 -5.98 -3.46 -1.46
C LEU A 82 -5.60 -4.79 -2.13
N ALA A 83 -6.34 -5.22 -3.16
CA ALA A 83 -6.01 -6.40 -3.95
C ALA A 83 -4.66 -6.25 -4.67
N ASN A 84 -4.42 -5.07 -5.25
CA ASN A 84 -3.16 -4.73 -5.91
C ASN A 84 -1.99 -4.72 -4.91
N ILE A 85 -2.17 -4.10 -3.74
CA ILE A 85 -1.19 -4.13 -2.63
C ILE A 85 -0.88 -5.57 -2.24
N LYS A 86 -1.90 -6.39 -1.99
CA LYS A 86 -1.72 -7.80 -1.61
C LYS A 86 -0.93 -8.59 -2.65
N ALA A 87 -1.20 -8.36 -3.94
CA ALA A 87 -0.46 -9.02 -5.03
C ALA A 87 1.02 -8.61 -5.05
N ILE A 88 1.32 -7.34 -4.78
CA ILE A 88 2.69 -6.84 -4.68
C ILE A 88 3.40 -7.47 -3.48
N LEU A 89 2.79 -7.44 -2.29
CA LEU A 89 3.37 -8.04 -1.07
C LEU A 89 3.66 -9.53 -1.26
N THR A 90 2.71 -10.27 -1.83
CA THR A 90 2.90 -11.70 -2.12
C THR A 90 4.11 -11.94 -3.03
N SER A 91 4.35 -11.06 -4.01
CA SER A 91 5.48 -11.18 -4.95
C SER A 91 6.86 -10.95 -4.33
N ILE A 92 6.90 -10.39 -3.12
CA ILE A 92 8.12 -10.15 -2.34
C ILE A 92 8.14 -10.98 -1.05
N ASN A 93 7.32 -12.03 -0.98
CA ASN A 93 7.21 -12.93 0.17
C ASN A 93 6.76 -12.25 1.48
N HIS A 94 5.95 -11.20 1.38
CA HIS A 94 5.30 -10.51 2.50
C HIS A 94 3.79 -10.75 2.51
N ALA A 95 3.17 -10.49 3.66
CA ALA A 95 1.72 -10.55 3.86
C ALA A 95 1.15 -9.16 4.20
N MET A 96 -0.18 -9.03 4.12
CA MET A 96 -0.87 -7.79 4.50
C MET A 96 -0.67 -7.44 5.99
N ASP A 97 -0.43 -8.44 6.84
CA ASP A 97 -0.21 -8.28 8.27
C ASP A 97 1.15 -7.61 8.58
N ASP A 98 2.08 -7.60 7.62
CA ASP A 98 3.37 -6.91 7.75
C ASP A 98 3.26 -5.39 7.50
N VAL A 99 2.09 -4.90 7.10
CA VAL A 99 1.85 -3.47 6.81
C VAL A 99 1.83 -2.66 8.09
N VAL A 100 2.80 -1.77 8.27
CA VAL A 100 2.91 -0.93 9.47
C VAL A 100 2.24 0.43 9.32
N LYS A 101 2.02 0.87 8.08
CA LYS A 101 1.40 2.17 7.78
C LYS A 101 0.73 2.14 6.41
N VAL A 102 -0.38 2.87 6.31
CA VAL A 102 -1.02 3.20 5.04
C VAL A 102 -1.24 4.71 4.92
N ASN A 103 -1.13 5.24 3.70
CA ASN A 103 -1.57 6.58 3.35
C ASN A 103 -2.71 6.45 2.34
N ILE A 104 -3.82 7.15 2.60
CA ILE A 104 -5.01 7.09 1.76
C ILE A 104 -5.25 8.49 1.19
N SER A 105 -5.23 8.60 -0.13
CA SER A 105 -5.60 9.84 -0.83
C SER A 105 -6.97 9.66 -1.45
N LEU A 106 -7.87 10.60 -1.17
CA LEU A 106 -9.24 10.61 -1.67
C LEU A 106 -9.46 11.81 -2.59
N GLY A 107 -10.22 11.60 -3.66
CA GLY A 107 -10.73 12.69 -4.51
C GLY A 107 -11.78 13.53 -3.78
N ASN A 108 -12.57 12.91 -2.90
CA ASN A 108 -13.52 13.59 -2.03
C ASN A 108 -13.41 13.06 -0.60
N ILE A 109 -13.17 13.96 0.37
CA ILE A 109 -13.04 13.58 1.78
C ILE A 109 -14.34 13.02 2.38
N ALA A 110 -15.50 13.34 1.79
CA ALA A 110 -16.78 12.77 2.21
C ALA A 110 -16.84 11.24 2.09
N ASP A 111 -15.97 10.65 1.25
CA ASP A 111 -15.91 9.21 1.01
C ASP A 111 -15.13 8.44 2.09
N ILE A 112 -14.55 9.13 3.08
CA ILE A 112 -13.70 8.52 4.11
C ILE A 112 -14.38 7.36 4.84
N ALA A 113 -15.65 7.50 5.22
CA ALA A 113 -16.39 6.47 5.95
C ALA A 113 -16.56 5.19 5.10
N ALA A 114 -16.83 5.35 3.80
CA ALA A 114 -16.99 4.23 2.88
C ALA A 114 -15.68 3.49 2.61
N VAL A 115 -14.54 4.20 2.68
CA VAL A 115 -13.21 3.61 2.57
C VAL A 115 -12.78 2.93 3.87
N ASP A 116 -13.07 3.56 5.01
CA ASP A 116 -12.79 2.99 6.33
C ASP A 116 -13.52 1.66 6.56
N GLU A 117 -14.78 1.55 6.12
CA GLU A 117 -15.53 0.29 6.18
C GLU A 117 -14.81 -0.84 5.42
N VAL A 118 -14.22 -0.54 4.26
CA VAL A 118 -13.47 -1.52 3.46
C VAL A 118 -12.17 -1.92 4.15
N LEU A 119 -11.42 -0.94 4.68
CA LEU A 119 -10.10 -1.18 5.27
C LEU A 119 -10.15 -1.81 6.65
N TYR A 120 -11.18 -1.54 7.45
CA TYR A 120 -11.19 -1.86 8.87
C TYR A 120 -12.36 -2.73 9.31
N GLN A 121 -13.16 -3.26 8.38
CA GLN A 121 -14.07 -4.35 8.69
C GLN A 121 -13.31 -5.51 9.37
N PRO A 122 -13.93 -6.26 10.30
CA PRO A 122 -13.24 -7.31 11.07
C PRO A 122 -12.55 -8.38 10.24
N SER A 123 -13.01 -8.61 9.01
CA SER A 123 -12.42 -9.56 8.05
C SER A 123 -11.24 -8.99 7.26
N SER A 124 -10.96 -7.68 7.38
CA SER A 124 -9.87 -7.02 6.68
C SER A 124 -8.55 -7.32 7.39
N PRO A 125 -7.48 -7.65 6.64
CA PRO A 125 -6.17 -7.85 7.23
C PRO A 125 -5.57 -6.55 7.78
N LEU A 126 -6.13 -5.38 7.46
CA LEU A 126 -5.68 -4.09 8.00
C LEU A 126 -6.50 -3.62 9.21
N ALA A 127 -7.44 -4.43 9.72
CA ALA A 127 -8.29 -4.05 10.85
C ALA A 127 -7.48 -3.68 12.11
N PHE A 128 -6.33 -4.32 12.33
CA PHE A 128 -5.45 -4.03 13.47
C PHE A 128 -4.92 -2.59 13.48
N LEU A 129 -4.75 -1.97 12.31
CA LEU A 129 -4.31 -0.57 12.20
C LEU A 129 -5.37 0.42 12.72
N HIS A 130 -6.63 0.01 12.90
CA HIS A 130 -7.63 0.84 13.57
C HIS A 130 -7.60 0.67 15.09
N ALA A 131 -7.27 -0.53 15.59
CA ALA A 131 -7.36 -0.85 17.01
C ALA A 131 -6.29 -0.16 17.87
N GLU A 132 -5.16 0.22 17.27
CA GLU A 132 -4.02 0.81 17.97
C GLU A 132 -4.05 2.36 17.93
N PRO A 133 -4.05 3.06 19.08
CA PRO A 133 -4.06 4.53 19.14
C PRO A 133 -2.82 5.21 18.50
N LEU A 134 -1.80 4.43 18.14
CA LEU A 134 -0.52 4.91 17.60
C LEU A 134 -0.37 4.74 16.08
N ALA A 135 -1.37 4.17 15.38
CA ALA A 135 -1.33 4.06 13.93
C ALA A 135 -1.59 5.43 13.27
N TYR A 136 -0.53 6.08 12.79
CA TYR A 136 -0.61 7.38 12.13
C TYR A 136 -1.33 7.30 10.77
N ARG A 137 -2.61 7.68 10.76
CA ARG A 137 -3.44 7.85 9.56
C ARG A 137 -3.19 9.24 8.98
N LEU A 138 -2.65 9.30 7.76
CA LEU A 138 -2.49 10.57 7.04
C LEU A 138 -3.47 10.58 5.87
N TYR A 139 -4.47 11.46 5.94
CA TYR A 139 -5.36 11.74 4.82
C TYR A 139 -4.81 12.92 4.05
N VAL A 140 -4.42 12.69 2.80
CA VAL A 140 -3.98 13.76 1.91
C VAL A 140 -5.16 14.14 1.03
N LYS A 141 -5.64 15.38 1.17
CA LYS A 141 -6.62 15.96 0.26
C LYS A 141 -5.95 16.15 -1.11
N GLY A 142 -6.40 15.41 -2.13
CA GLY A 142 -6.03 15.71 -3.52
C GLY A 142 -6.50 17.13 -3.86
N ARG A 143 -5.66 17.91 -4.54
CA ARG A 143 -6.08 19.20 -5.12
C ARG A 143 -6.96 18.96 -6.34
#